data_AF-A0A8H8P3H0-F1
#
_entry.id   AF-A0A8H8P3H0-F1
#
_cell.length_a   1.000
_cell.length_b   1.000
_cell.length_c   1.000
_cell.angle_alpha   90.00
_cell.angle_beta   90.00
_cell.angle_gamma   90.00
#
_symmetry.space_group_name_H-M   'P 1'
#
loop_
_entity.id
_entity.type
_entity.pdbx_description
1 polymer ?
#
loop_
_entity_poly.entity_id
_entity_poly.type
_entity_poly.pdbx_seq_one_letter_code
_entity_poly.pdbx_strand_id
1 'polypeptide(L)'
;MFTWRQKEYRFYQSLGGMSAISPQMRNLMSMPYKGAHHVSLAGGDMRQQGMDRETFKVMWEMSEPNNPAERCFMRIPQQEHFCGTKEAYQGLDVMPEFREMRQEELTQGADSGAAFNTIRLTPVYLPYLIHPRERFTSTKPDAIVVCAGIGARNLGGVEDKDVYPVRGQVVLIRAPWVKFGRTKSESDDTWTYVIPRRSGDVILGGTKGVNDWYPSARPATIDDIISRTLAIAPEIAPPFSREGGRHLQ
;
A
#
# COMPACT_ATOMS: atom_id res chain seq x y z
N MET A 1 -21.20 -21.01 1.43
CA MET A 1 -21.51 -19.57 1.52
C MET A 1 -20.55 -18.96 2.54
N PHE A 2 -19.45 -18.35 2.07
CA PHE A 2 -18.41 -17.80 2.96
C PHE A 2 -18.80 -16.39 3.38
N THR A 3 -18.83 -16.14 4.68
CA THR A 3 -19.19 -14.83 5.24
C THR A 3 -17.95 -13.94 5.31
N TRP A 4 -17.85 -13.00 4.38
CA TRP A 4 -16.89 -11.89 4.45
C TRP A 4 -17.29 -10.98 5.61
N ARG A 5 -16.47 -10.92 6.68
CA ARG A 5 -16.67 -9.89 7.70
C ARG A 5 -16.18 -8.56 7.17
N GLN A 6 -17.10 -7.67 6.82
CA GLN A 6 -16.83 -6.24 6.73
C GLN A 6 -16.41 -5.77 8.14
N LYS A 7 -15.10 -5.64 8.37
CA LYS A 7 -14.63 -4.85 9.51
C LYS A 7 -14.71 -3.40 9.09
N GLU A 8 -15.75 -2.70 9.52
CA GLU A 8 -15.60 -1.26 9.76
C GLU A 8 -14.41 -1.09 10.72
N TYR A 9 -13.40 -0.36 10.29
CA TYR A 9 -12.29 0.01 11.15
C TYR A 9 -12.79 0.99 12.22
N ARG A 10 -13.32 0.47 13.33
CA ARG A 10 -13.30 1.18 14.60
C ARG A 10 -11.93 0.94 15.22
N PHE A 11 -11.03 1.90 15.04
CA PHE A 11 -9.78 1.93 15.79
C PHE A 11 -10.14 2.04 17.28
N TYR A 12 -9.91 0.98 18.05
CA TYR A 12 -10.07 1.01 19.50
C TYR A 12 -9.03 1.95 20.11
N GLN A 13 -9.51 2.74 21.07
CA GLN A 13 -8.84 3.79 21.82
C GLN A 13 -7.70 3.29 22.74
N SER A 14 -6.65 2.64 22.24
CA SER A 14 -5.53 2.22 23.12
C SER A 14 -4.24 3.04 22.99
N LEU A 15 -4.20 4.06 22.13
CA LEU A 15 -3.15 5.08 22.17
C LEU A 15 -3.68 6.29 22.93
N GLY A 16 -3.34 6.39 24.22
CA GLY A 16 -3.71 7.47 25.15
C GLY A 16 -3.25 8.89 24.75
N GLY A 17 -2.92 9.13 23.48
CA GLY A 17 -2.64 10.44 22.90
C GLY A 17 -3.49 10.79 21.66
N MET A 18 -4.37 9.90 21.18
CA MET A 18 -5.20 10.16 19.97
C MET A 18 -6.60 10.72 20.26
N SER A 19 -6.94 10.98 21.53
CA SER A 19 -8.21 11.63 21.92
C SER A 19 -8.32 13.08 21.42
N ALA A 20 -7.20 13.70 21.00
CA ALA A 20 -7.13 15.10 20.57
C ALA A 20 -7.39 15.33 19.06
N ILE A 21 -7.51 14.27 18.25
CA ILE A 21 -7.73 14.43 16.79
C ILE A 21 -9.23 14.33 16.49
N SER A 22 -9.80 15.41 15.93
CA SER A 22 -11.22 15.46 15.59
C SER A 22 -11.59 14.38 14.55
N PRO A 23 -12.84 13.88 14.53
CA PRO A 23 -13.31 12.95 13.50
C PRO A 23 -13.07 13.44 12.07
N GLN A 24 -13.15 14.76 11.85
CA GLN A 24 -12.90 15.40 10.57
C GLN A 24 -11.42 15.31 10.14
N MET A 25 -10.48 15.46 11.09
CA MET A 25 -9.04 15.30 10.83
C MET A 25 -8.65 13.84 10.56
N ARG A 26 -9.37 12.86 11.13
CA ARG A 26 -9.11 11.43 10.84
C ARG A 26 -9.33 11.09 9.37
N ASN A 27 -10.31 11.72 8.71
CA ASN A 27 -10.58 11.53 7.29
C ASN A 27 -9.54 12.19 6.37
N LEU A 28 -8.70 13.09 6.89
CA LEU A 28 -7.63 13.76 6.15
C LEU A 28 -6.29 13.00 6.23
N MET A 29 -6.15 12.03 7.14
CA MET A 29 -4.95 11.20 7.25
C MET A 29 -5.01 9.99 6.32
N SER A 30 -4.18 9.98 5.28
CA SER A 30 -4.11 8.84 4.35
C SER A 30 -3.31 7.66 4.89
N MET A 31 -2.36 7.90 5.80
CA MET A 31 -1.37 6.90 6.23
C MET A 31 -1.97 5.61 6.82
N PRO A 32 -3.01 5.63 7.69
CA PRO A 32 -3.58 4.41 8.27
C PRO A 32 -4.23 3.47 7.24
N TYR A 33 -4.63 4.00 6.09
CA TYR A 33 -5.31 3.25 5.02
C TYR A 33 -4.35 2.63 4.01
N LYS A 34 -3.05 2.96 4.09
CA LYS A 34 -2.05 2.44 3.14
C LYS A 34 -1.71 0.97 3.42
N GLY A 35 -1.39 0.24 2.35
CA GLY A 35 -0.65 -1.02 2.45
C GLY A 35 0.84 -0.83 2.65
N ALA A 36 1.37 0.25 2.05
CA ALA A 36 2.75 0.72 2.10
C ALA A 36 3.78 -0.38 1.79
N HIS A 37 3.83 -0.76 0.52
CA HIS A 37 4.96 -1.48 -0.07
C HIS A 37 5.78 -0.51 -0.91
N HIS A 38 7.09 -0.72 -0.99
CA HIS A 38 7.96 0.13 -1.80
C HIS A 38 8.03 -0.40 -3.23
N VAL A 39 7.40 0.32 -4.17
CA VAL A 39 7.47 0.09 -5.61
C VAL A 39 7.46 1.48 -6.25
N SER A 40 8.46 1.79 -7.07
CA SER A 40 8.46 3.05 -7.80
C SER A 40 7.46 2.99 -8.95
N LEU A 41 6.61 4.00 -9.04
CA LEU A 41 5.68 4.23 -10.15
C LEU A 41 5.93 5.60 -10.79
N ALA A 42 7.17 6.08 -10.69
CA ALA A 42 7.57 7.42 -11.12
C ALA A 42 7.50 7.61 -12.64
N GLY A 43 7.38 6.54 -13.42
CA GLY A 43 7.46 6.60 -14.89
C GLY A 43 8.73 7.36 -15.29
N GLY A 44 8.62 8.33 -16.18
CA GLY A 44 9.75 9.17 -16.59
C GLY A 44 10.17 10.29 -15.63
N ASP A 45 9.56 10.45 -14.45
CA ASP A 45 9.96 11.49 -13.48
C ASP A 45 11.26 11.11 -12.76
N MET A 46 12.38 11.58 -13.31
CA MET A 46 13.72 11.33 -12.76
C MET A 46 13.91 11.83 -11.33
N ARG A 47 13.20 12.89 -10.91
CA ARG A 47 13.30 13.43 -9.55
C ARG A 47 12.62 12.47 -8.58
N GLN A 48 11.42 12.00 -8.91
CA GLN A 48 10.70 11.02 -8.09
C GLN A 48 11.45 9.68 -8.05
N GLN A 49 11.98 9.21 -9.17
CA GLN A 49 12.84 8.01 -9.20
C GLN A 49 14.04 8.12 -8.26
N GLY A 50 14.73 9.28 -8.26
CA GLY A 50 15.87 9.52 -7.36
C GLY A 50 15.47 9.45 -5.89
N MET A 51 14.34 10.06 -5.52
CA MET A 51 13.80 9.99 -4.16
C MET A 51 13.37 8.58 -3.77
N ASP A 52 12.73 7.85 -4.67
CA ASP A 52 12.30 6.46 -4.43
C ASP A 52 13.52 5.56 -4.19
N ARG A 53 14.54 5.65 -5.04
CA ARG A 53 15.78 4.87 -4.91
C ARG A 53 16.49 5.14 -3.59
N GLU A 54 16.63 6.40 -3.21
CA GLU A 54 17.32 6.75 -1.96
C GLU A 54 16.52 6.34 -0.74
N THR A 55 15.18 6.50 -0.81
CA THR A 55 14.26 5.99 0.23
C THR A 55 14.36 4.49 0.38
N PHE A 56 14.38 3.75 -0.73
CA PHE A 56 14.53 2.29 -0.72
C PHE A 56 15.83 1.88 -0.06
N LYS A 57 16.96 2.48 -0.46
CA LYS A 57 18.28 2.18 0.09
C LYS A 57 18.29 2.33 1.62
N VAL A 58 17.85 3.48 2.13
CA VAL A 58 17.81 3.76 3.57
C VAL A 58 16.90 2.77 4.29
N MET A 59 15.68 2.55 3.78
CA MET A 59 14.75 1.64 4.43
C MET A 59 15.17 0.17 4.34
N TRP A 60 15.87 -0.21 3.27
CA TRP A 60 16.45 -1.55 3.11
C TRP A 60 17.50 -1.79 4.19
N GLU A 61 18.45 -0.85 4.38
CA GLU A 61 19.44 -0.91 5.47
C GLU A 61 18.76 -0.94 6.86
N MET A 62 17.72 -0.13 7.07
CA MET A 62 16.92 -0.15 8.31
C MET A 62 16.17 -1.47 8.56
N SER A 63 15.97 -2.27 7.51
CA SER A 63 15.29 -3.57 7.60
C SER A 63 16.24 -4.76 7.83
N GLU A 64 17.56 -4.52 7.91
CA GLU A 64 18.54 -5.58 8.18
C GLU A 64 18.31 -6.20 9.58
N PRO A 65 18.63 -7.50 9.76
CA PRO A 65 18.57 -8.15 11.05
C PRO A 65 19.36 -7.39 12.12
N ASN A 66 18.78 -7.28 13.32
CA ASN A 66 19.32 -6.57 14.47
C ASN A 66 19.32 -5.03 14.38
N ASN A 67 18.78 -4.45 13.30
CA ASN A 67 18.55 -3.01 13.26
C ASN A 67 17.44 -2.62 14.25
N PRO A 68 17.54 -1.51 15.02
CA PRO A 68 16.47 -1.06 15.91
C PRO A 68 15.12 -0.84 15.21
N ALA A 69 15.14 -0.57 13.90
CA ALA A 69 13.97 -0.38 13.07
C ALA A 69 13.47 -1.66 12.37
N GLU A 70 14.15 -2.80 12.50
CA GLU A 70 13.88 -4.04 11.74
C GLU A 70 12.38 -4.42 11.74
N ARG A 71 11.75 -4.37 12.92
CA ARG A 71 10.32 -4.70 13.10
C ARG A 71 9.36 -3.82 12.30
N CYS A 72 9.81 -2.65 11.86
CA CYS A 72 9.04 -1.72 11.06
C CYS A 72 8.92 -2.16 9.59
N PHE A 73 9.70 -3.14 9.17
CA PHE A 73 9.78 -3.57 7.78
C PHE A 73 9.45 -5.05 7.64
N MET A 74 9.05 -5.45 6.44
CA MET A 74 9.02 -6.84 6.00
C MET A 74 9.71 -6.92 4.64
N ARG A 75 10.80 -7.66 4.55
CA ARG A 75 11.38 -8.06 3.25
C ARG A 75 10.51 -9.15 2.66
N ILE A 76 10.08 -9.00 1.41
CA ILE A 76 9.11 -9.90 0.79
C ILE A 76 9.29 -9.94 -0.74
N PRO A 77 9.06 -11.10 -1.37
CA PRO A 77 8.95 -11.17 -2.82
C PRO A 77 7.73 -10.39 -3.34
N GLN A 78 7.94 -9.71 -4.45
CA GLN A 78 6.96 -8.91 -5.17
C GLN A 78 6.95 -9.34 -6.64
N GLN A 79 5.76 -9.39 -7.23
CA GLN A 79 5.55 -9.56 -8.66
C GLN A 79 4.72 -8.40 -9.19
N GLU A 80 5.22 -7.72 -10.20
CA GLU A 80 4.52 -6.67 -10.93
C GLU A 80 4.18 -7.20 -12.32
N HIS A 81 2.89 -7.23 -12.65
CA HIS A 81 2.35 -7.71 -13.93
C HIS A 81 1.82 -6.50 -14.70
N PHE A 82 2.17 -6.37 -15.97
CA PHE A 82 1.82 -5.21 -16.79
C PHE A 82 1.02 -5.62 -18.03
N CYS A 83 0.01 -4.82 -18.32
CA CYS A 83 -0.70 -4.83 -19.60
C CYS A 83 -0.38 -3.50 -20.31
N GLY A 84 0.51 -3.55 -21.30
CA GLY A 84 0.96 -2.39 -22.06
C GLY A 84 2.35 -1.88 -21.66
N THR A 85 3.33 -2.22 -22.51
CA THR A 85 4.68 -1.66 -22.63
C THR A 85 5.69 -1.90 -21.49
N LYS A 86 6.98 -2.02 -21.87
CA LYS A 86 8.13 -2.19 -20.96
C LYS A 86 8.52 -0.93 -20.16
N GLU A 87 7.96 0.24 -20.48
CA GLU A 87 8.21 1.49 -19.74
C GLU A 87 7.85 1.36 -18.26
N ALA A 88 6.95 0.43 -17.94
CA ALA A 88 6.54 0.13 -16.58
C ALA A 88 7.65 -0.51 -15.70
N TYR A 89 8.76 -0.98 -16.27
CA TYR A 89 9.91 -1.48 -15.51
C TYR A 89 10.86 -0.39 -14.99
N GLN A 90 10.69 0.86 -15.40
CA GLN A 90 11.63 1.93 -15.07
C GLN A 90 11.80 2.08 -13.55
N GLY A 91 13.03 1.86 -13.08
CA GLY A 91 13.39 1.97 -11.66
C GLY A 91 13.17 0.70 -10.83
N LEU A 92 12.72 -0.41 -11.44
CA LEU A 92 12.61 -1.70 -10.75
C LEU A 92 13.87 -2.57 -10.88
N ASP A 93 14.72 -2.29 -11.86
CA ASP A 93 15.97 -3.01 -12.14
C ASP A 93 17.00 -2.92 -11.01
N VAL A 94 16.91 -1.88 -10.17
CA VAL A 94 17.75 -1.69 -8.98
C VAL A 94 17.28 -2.50 -7.77
N MET A 95 16.12 -3.15 -7.86
CA MET A 95 15.55 -3.91 -6.75
C MET A 95 16.31 -5.23 -6.54
N PRO A 96 16.50 -5.69 -5.29
CA PRO A 96 17.16 -6.96 -5.00
C PRO A 96 16.49 -8.14 -5.71
N GLU A 97 17.29 -9.03 -6.30
CA GLU A 97 16.81 -10.21 -7.05
C GLU A 97 15.87 -9.87 -8.21
N PHE A 98 15.99 -8.67 -8.79
CA PHE A 98 15.22 -8.29 -9.97
C PHE A 98 15.45 -9.26 -11.14
N ARG A 99 14.34 -9.64 -11.78
CA ARG A 99 14.32 -10.34 -13.06
C ARG A 99 13.03 -10.06 -13.81
N GLU A 100 13.12 -10.07 -15.15
CA GLU A 100 11.93 -10.18 -16.00
C GLU A 100 11.30 -11.58 -15.80
N MET A 101 9.96 -11.63 -15.75
CA MET A 101 9.19 -12.85 -15.63
C MET A 101 8.99 -13.50 -16.99
N ARG A 102 8.99 -14.83 -17.03
CA ARG A 102 8.65 -15.58 -18.25
C ARG A 102 7.13 -15.55 -18.49
N GLN A 103 6.72 -15.80 -19.73
CA GLN A 103 5.32 -15.76 -20.13
C GLN A 103 4.45 -16.70 -19.30
N GLU A 104 4.97 -17.86 -18.91
CA GLU A 104 4.25 -18.84 -18.08
C GLU A 104 4.00 -18.37 -16.64
N GLU A 105 4.77 -17.39 -16.15
CA GLU A 105 4.64 -16.85 -14.81
C GLU A 105 3.64 -15.68 -14.74
N LEU A 106 3.24 -15.14 -15.90
CA LEU A 106 2.37 -13.97 -16.00
C LEU A 106 0.92 -14.33 -15.67
N THR A 107 0.24 -13.39 -15.03
CA THR A 107 -1.21 -13.48 -14.80
C THR A 107 -1.97 -13.28 -16.11
N GLN A 108 -3.19 -13.81 -16.18
CA GLN A 108 -4.00 -13.72 -17.38
C GLN A 108 -4.18 -12.26 -17.84
N GLY A 109 -3.86 -12.03 -19.11
CA GLY A 109 -3.96 -10.73 -19.76
C GLY A 109 -2.71 -9.85 -19.65
N ALA A 110 -1.75 -10.18 -18.79
CA ALA A 110 -0.47 -9.47 -18.74
C ALA A 110 0.44 -9.89 -19.91
N ASP A 111 1.11 -8.92 -20.52
CA ASP A 111 2.06 -9.12 -21.61
C ASP A 111 3.52 -9.11 -21.14
N SER A 112 3.76 -8.60 -19.94
CA SER A 112 5.07 -8.45 -19.35
C SER A 112 4.98 -8.42 -17.82
N GLY A 113 6.08 -8.68 -17.13
CA GLY A 113 6.13 -8.65 -15.68
C GLY A 113 7.54 -8.77 -15.10
N ALA A 114 7.71 -8.30 -13.87
CA ALA A 114 8.96 -8.33 -13.13
C ALA A 114 8.77 -8.95 -11.76
N ALA A 115 9.78 -9.70 -11.31
CA ALA A 115 9.86 -10.24 -9.97
C ALA A 115 11.11 -9.70 -9.27
N PHE A 116 10.96 -9.32 -7.99
CA PHE A 116 12.04 -8.78 -7.17
C PHE A 116 11.68 -8.88 -5.69
N ASN A 117 12.65 -8.70 -4.80
CA ASN A 117 12.41 -8.51 -3.38
C ASN A 117 12.28 -7.02 -3.05
N THR A 118 11.33 -6.70 -2.18
CA THR A 118 11.12 -5.33 -1.70
C THR A 118 10.84 -5.34 -0.20
N ILE A 119 10.65 -4.14 0.37
CA ILE A 119 10.22 -3.92 1.74
C ILE A 119 8.77 -3.45 1.79
N ARG A 120 8.13 -3.75 2.92
CA ARG A 120 6.85 -3.17 3.32
C ARG A 120 6.91 -2.58 4.70
N LEU A 121 6.26 -1.44 4.86
CA LEU A 121 6.10 -0.81 6.16
C LEU A 121 5.04 -1.55 6.96
N THR A 122 5.35 -1.82 8.22
CA THR A 122 4.39 -2.36 9.18
C THR A 122 3.72 -1.21 9.94
N PRO A 123 2.56 -1.45 10.58
CA PRO A 123 1.88 -0.41 11.37
C PRO A 123 2.70 0.19 12.52
N VAL A 124 3.84 -0.43 12.90
CA VAL A 124 4.72 0.11 13.96
C VAL A 124 5.75 1.11 13.45
N TYR A 125 5.87 1.33 12.13
CA TYR A 125 6.80 2.32 11.58
C TYR A 125 6.47 3.75 12.04
N LEU A 126 5.20 4.15 11.99
CA LEU A 126 4.82 5.49 12.46
C LEU A 126 5.07 5.65 13.98
N PRO A 127 4.64 4.71 14.86
CA PRO A 127 5.06 4.68 16.26
C PRO A 127 6.57 4.74 16.50
N TYR A 128 7.36 4.12 15.62
CA TYR A 128 8.83 4.18 15.68
C TYR A 128 9.36 5.58 15.38
N LEU A 129 8.80 6.28 14.39
CA LEU A 129 9.18 7.66 14.04
C LEU A 129 8.76 8.69 15.09
N ILE A 130 7.56 8.54 15.66
CA ILE A 130 7.02 9.50 16.65
C ILE A 130 7.53 9.26 18.07
N HIS A 131 8.36 8.24 18.29
CA HIS A 131 8.92 7.98 19.60
C HIS A 131 9.65 9.26 20.06
N PRO A 132 9.22 9.89 21.16
CA PRO A 132 9.55 11.29 21.44
C PRO A 132 11.06 11.43 21.59
N ARG A 133 11.70 12.06 20.60
CA ARG A 133 13.12 12.39 20.67
C ARG A 133 13.34 13.72 21.37
N GLU A 134 12.36 14.65 21.36
CA GLU A 134 12.46 15.94 22.05
C GLU A 134 11.10 16.47 22.53
N ARG A 135 11.12 17.38 23.52
CA ARG A 135 9.94 18.07 24.06
C ARG A 135 9.62 19.30 23.21
N PHE A 136 8.35 19.53 22.93
CA PHE A 136 7.90 20.80 22.33
C PHE A 136 8.29 21.97 23.24
N THR A 137 8.96 22.97 22.67
CA THR A 137 9.28 24.23 23.35
C THR A 137 8.15 25.25 23.12
N SER A 138 7.96 26.20 24.03
CA SER A 138 6.98 27.28 23.90
C SER A 138 7.50 28.50 23.15
N THR A 139 8.67 28.41 22.53
CA THR A 139 9.31 29.51 21.79
C THR A 139 8.73 29.63 20.39
N LYS A 140 8.61 30.86 19.88
CA LYS A 140 8.25 31.11 18.48
C LYS A 140 9.29 30.43 17.56
N PRO A 141 8.86 29.65 16.56
CA PRO A 141 9.80 29.02 15.62
C PRO A 141 10.31 30.03 14.58
N ASP A 142 11.56 29.83 14.13
CA ASP A 142 12.16 30.60 13.03
C ASP A 142 11.65 30.15 11.65
N ALA A 143 11.25 28.88 11.53
CA ALA A 143 10.74 28.28 10.31
C ALA A 143 9.63 27.26 10.59
N ILE A 144 8.76 27.06 9.60
CA ILE A 144 7.67 26.07 9.64
C ILE A 144 7.82 25.15 8.44
N VAL A 145 7.84 23.83 8.69
CA VAL A 145 7.79 22.81 7.63
C VAL A 145 6.37 22.28 7.52
N VAL A 146 5.69 22.57 6.41
CA VAL A 146 4.29 22.20 6.20
C VAL A 146 4.19 20.80 5.59
N CYS A 147 3.82 19.81 6.40
CA CYS A 147 3.60 18.42 5.99
C CYS A 147 2.10 18.04 6.01
N ALA A 148 1.22 18.91 5.53
CA ALA A 148 -0.22 18.80 5.70
C ALA A 148 -0.93 17.81 4.75
N GLY A 149 -0.23 17.29 3.74
CA GLY A 149 -0.81 16.40 2.73
C GLY A 149 -2.05 17.02 2.06
N ILE A 150 -3.16 16.26 2.00
CA ILE A 150 -4.44 16.74 1.46
C ILE A 150 -4.99 17.99 2.18
N GLY A 151 -4.58 18.19 3.44
CA GLY A 151 -4.96 19.36 4.24
C GLY A 151 -4.39 20.69 3.72
N ALA A 152 -3.31 20.65 2.92
CA ALA A 152 -2.70 21.85 2.33
C ALA A 152 -3.70 22.68 1.51
N ARG A 153 -4.71 22.02 0.91
CA ARG A 153 -5.76 22.68 0.12
C ARG A 153 -6.52 23.78 0.86
N ASN A 154 -6.72 23.58 2.16
CA ASN A 154 -7.55 24.44 3.01
C ASN A 154 -6.77 25.00 4.21
N LEU A 155 -5.45 24.77 4.28
CA LEU A 155 -4.62 25.28 5.35
C LEU A 155 -4.38 26.78 5.15
N GLY A 156 -4.72 27.58 6.14
CA GLY A 156 -4.52 29.03 6.14
C GLY A 156 -3.07 29.42 5.85
N GLY A 157 -2.84 30.28 4.85
CA GLY A 157 -1.51 30.71 4.39
C GLY A 157 -0.81 29.75 3.42
N VAL A 158 -1.50 28.68 2.98
CA VAL A 158 -1.05 27.75 1.93
C VAL A 158 -2.13 27.62 0.85
N GLU A 159 -3.34 27.21 1.22
CA GLU A 159 -4.54 27.10 0.37
C GLU A 159 -4.35 26.52 -1.04
N ASP A 160 -3.45 25.54 -1.19
CA ASP A 160 -3.03 24.99 -2.48
C ASP A 160 -4.19 24.31 -3.24
N LYS A 161 -4.68 24.94 -4.31
CA LYS A 161 -5.85 24.46 -5.08
C LYS A 161 -5.52 23.35 -6.07
N ASP A 162 -4.24 23.07 -6.29
CA ASP A 162 -3.81 21.95 -7.11
C ASP A 162 -3.83 20.63 -6.32
N VAL A 163 -3.95 20.70 -4.99
CA VAL A 163 -4.08 19.52 -4.11
C VAL A 163 -5.53 18.98 -4.12
N TYR A 164 -5.73 17.77 -4.65
CA TYR A 164 -7.02 17.06 -4.66
C TYR A 164 -6.85 15.57 -4.31
N PRO A 165 -7.89 14.86 -3.87
CA PRO A 165 -7.77 13.47 -3.47
C PRO A 165 -7.72 12.54 -4.69
N VAL A 166 -6.98 11.45 -4.55
CA VAL A 166 -7.14 10.25 -5.37
C VAL A 166 -7.63 9.16 -4.43
N ARG A 167 -8.93 8.87 -4.47
CA ARG A 167 -9.59 7.93 -3.55
C ARG A 167 -9.21 6.49 -3.89
N GLY A 168 -8.64 5.80 -2.90
CA GLY A 168 -8.40 4.36 -2.93
C GLY A 168 -9.29 3.62 -1.95
N GLN A 169 -10.09 2.70 -2.45
CA GLN A 169 -10.80 1.69 -1.66
C GLN A 169 -10.04 0.36 -1.70
N VAL A 170 -9.97 -0.30 -0.54
CA VAL A 170 -9.35 -1.61 -0.35
C VAL A 170 -10.25 -2.52 0.47
N VAL A 171 -10.03 -3.83 0.37
CA VAL A 171 -10.65 -4.87 1.20
C VAL A 171 -9.56 -5.52 2.04
N LEU A 172 -9.83 -5.73 3.34
CA LEU A 172 -8.91 -6.45 4.22
C LEU A 172 -9.42 -7.87 4.46
N ILE A 173 -8.58 -8.87 4.22
CA ILE A 173 -8.88 -10.28 4.49
C ILE A 173 -7.86 -10.87 5.47
N ARG A 174 -8.21 -12.01 6.07
CA ARG A 174 -7.28 -12.81 6.88
C ARG A 174 -6.77 -13.98 6.04
N ALA A 175 -5.51 -13.92 5.61
CA ALA A 175 -4.88 -14.97 4.80
C ALA A 175 -3.39 -15.10 5.18
N PRO A 176 -3.08 -15.63 6.38
CA PRO A 176 -1.71 -15.65 6.92
C PRO A 176 -0.72 -16.47 6.10
N TRP A 177 -1.20 -17.35 5.21
CA TRP A 177 -0.38 -18.13 4.27
C TRP A 177 0.13 -17.31 3.07
N VAL A 178 -0.42 -16.12 2.80
CA VAL A 178 0.04 -15.26 1.71
C VAL A 178 1.30 -14.52 2.17
N LYS A 179 2.44 -14.85 1.56
CA LYS A 179 3.77 -14.32 1.89
C LYS A 179 4.47 -13.63 0.71
N PHE A 180 3.69 -13.20 -0.29
CA PHE A 180 4.18 -12.48 -1.47
C PHE A 180 3.29 -11.26 -1.72
N GLY A 181 3.77 -10.29 -2.48
CA GLY A 181 2.89 -9.32 -3.12
C GLY A 181 2.79 -9.55 -4.59
N ARG A 182 1.65 -9.12 -5.11
CA ARG A 182 1.36 -9.18 -6.54
C ARG A 182 0.56 -7.95 -6.90
N THR A 183 0.97 -7.28 -7.96
CA THR A 183 0.25 -6.16 -8.55
C THR A 183 0.06 -6.46 -10.02
N LYS A 184 -1.11 -6.12 -10.55
CA LYS A 184 -1.41 -6.09 -11.97
C LYS A 184 -1.81 -4.66 -12.34
N SER A 185 -1.08 -4.08 -13.28
CA SER A 185 -1.31 -2.76 -13.83
C SER A 185 -1.92 -2.90 -15.22
N GLU A 186 -3.16 -2.46 -15.36
CA GLU A 186 -3.88 -2.47 -16.63
C GLU A 186 -3.56 -1.20 -17.44
N SER A 187 -3.76 -1.26 -18.76
CA SER A 187 -3.54 -0.14 -19.69
C SER A 187 -4.46 1.05 -19.47
N ASP A 188 -5.57 0.85 -18.74
CA ASP A 188 -6.56 1.87 -18.40
C ASP A 188 -6.30 2.52 -17.03
N ASP A 189 -5.07 2.41 -16.53
CA ASP A 189 -4.64 2.90 -15.20
C ASP A 189 -5.28 2.16 -14.00
N THR A 190 -6.01 1.07 -14.24
CA THR A 190 -6.55 0.23 -13.15
C THR A 190 -5.44 -0.61 -12.51
N TRP A 191 -5.37 -0.57 -11.18
CA TRP A 191 -4.44 -1.39 -10.40
C TRP A 191 -5.19 -2.42 -9.56
N THR A 192 -4.76 -3.68 -9.68
CA THR A 192 -5.18 -4.78 -8.81
C THR A 192 -3.98 -5.26 -8.01
N TYR A 193 -4.04 -5.23 -6.68
CA TYR A 193 -2.90 -5.59 -5.84
C TYR A 193 -3.28 -6.42 -4.61
N VAL A 194 -2.33 -7.27 -4.22
CA VAL A 194 -2.36 -8.11 -3.02
C VAL A 194 -1.14 -7.79 -2.17
N ILE A 195 -1.38 -7.30 -0.95
CA ILE A 195 -0.33 -6.82 -0.05
C ILE A 195 -0.51 -7.47 1.33
N PRO A 196 0.20 -8.57 1.67
CA PRO A 196 0.21 -9.08 3.03
C PRO A 196 0.89 -8.15 4.02
N ARG A 197 0.38 -8.18 5.24
CA ARG A 197 0.88 -7.51 6.44
C ARG A 197 1.48 -8.51 7.41
N ARG A 198 2.35 -8.02 8.30
CA ARG A 198 3.02 -8.83 9.34
C ARG A 198 2.01 -9.55 10.25
N SER A 199 0.84 -8.95 10.47
CA SER A 199 -0.23 -9.53 11.29
C SER A 199 -0.78 -10.85 10.73
N GLY A 200 -0.61 -11.12 9.44
CA GLY A 200 -1.30 -12.19 8.70
C GLY A 200 -2.57 -11.73 7.99
N ASP A 201 -2.90 -10.43 8.07
CA ASP A 201 -3.93 -9.84 7.23
C ASP A 201 -3.36 -9.48 5.86
N VAL A 202 -4.22 -9.46 4.85
CA VAL A 202 -3.86 -9.12 3.47
C VAL A 202 -4.77 -8.02 2.98
N ILE A 203 -4.18 -6.99 2.39
CA ILE A 203 -4.91 -5.93 1.71
C ILE A 203 -5.10 -6.36 0.26
N LEU A 204 -6.35 -6.31 -0.17
CA LEU A 204 -6.78 -6.45 -1.54
C LEU A 204 -7.14 -5.06 -2.05
N GLY A 205 -6.59 -4.65 -3.16
CA GLY A 205 -6.97 -3.39 -3.78
C GLY A 205 -6.83 -3.45 -5.29
N GLY A 206 -7.00 -2.34 -6.00
CA GLY A 206 -7.51 -1.09 -5.47
C GLY A 206 -8.49 -0.42 -6.42
N THR A 207 -8.70 0.87 -6.16
CA THR A 207 -9.39 1.82 -7.04
C THR A 207 -8.58 3.12 -7.08
N LYS A 208 -8.79 3.92 -8.11
CA LYS A 208 -8.12 5.22 -8.34
C LYS A 208 -9.16 6.28 -8.70
N GLY A 209 -9.90 6.76 -7.70
CA GLY A 209 -10.97 7.76 -7.89
C GLY A 209 -10.42 9.18 -7.85
N VAL A 210 -10.15 9.78 -9.02
CA VAL A 210 -9.63 11.16 -9.11
C VAL A 210 -10.67 12.16 -8.62
N ASN A 211 -10.26 13.04 -7.71
CA ASN A 211 -11.09 14.09 -7.11
C ASN A 211 -12.38 13.56 -6.44
N ASP A 212 -12.41 12.28 -6.04
CA ASP A 212 -13.52 11.69 -5.30
C ASP A 212 -13.32 11.92 -3.80
N TRP A 213 -14.17 12.75 -3.20
CA TRP A 213 -14.15 13.09 -1.78
C TRP A 213 -15.04 12.19 -0.92
N TYR A 214 -15.73 11.21 -1.51
CA TYR A 214 -16.67 10.36 -0.77
C TYR A 214 -15.92 9.44 0.22
N PRO A 215 -16.12 9.59 1.54
CA PRO A 215 -15.25 8.99 2.55
C PRO A 215 -15.56 7.51 2.82
N SER A 216 -16.76 7.06 2.44
CA SER A 216 -17.24 5.72 2.79
C SER A 216 -16.97 4.70 1.69
N ALA A 217 -16.84 3.43 2.07
CA ALA A 217 -16.72 2.34 1.11
C ALA A 217 -18.00 2.21 0.27
N ARG A 218 -17.85 1.91 -1.03
CA ARG A 218 -18.96 1.62 -1.94
C ARG A 218 -19.13 0.09 -2.02
N PRO A 219 -20.32 -0.47 -1.72
CA PRO A 219 -20.53 -1.92 -1.70
C PRO A 219 -20.18 -2.61 -3.04
N ALA A 220 -20.62 -2.06 -4.17
CA ALA A 220 -20.33 -2.63 -5.50
C ALA A 220 -18.82 -2.75 -5.78
N THR A 221 -18.00 -1.86 -5.22
CA THR A 221 -16.54 -1.89 -5.36
C THR A 221 -15.89 -3.02 -4.55
N ILE A 222 -16.56 -3.54 -3.51
CA ILE A 222 -16.03 -4.63 -2.68
C ILE A 222 -15.95 -5.92 -3.51
N ASP A 223 -17.06 -6.29 -4.15
CA ASP A 223 -17.15 -7.52 -4.93
C ASP A 223 -16.23 -7.48 -6.15
N ASP A 224 -16.08 -6.31 -6.78
CA ASP A 224 -15.12 -6.07 -7.85
C ASP A 224 -13.67 -6.30 -7.40
N ILE A 225 -13.24 -5.68 -6.29
CA ILE A 225 -11.87 -5.85 -5.76
C ILE A 225 -11.58 -7.31 -5.43
N ILE A 226 -12.53 -8.02 -4.79
CA ILE A 226 -12.36 -9.44 -4.45
C ILE A 226 -12.24 -10.28 -5.72
N SER A 227 -13.13 -10.06 -6.70
CA SER A 227 -13.12 -10.79 -7.97
C SER A 227 -11.80 -10.64 -8.72
N ARG A 228 -11.32 -9.40 -8.89
CA ARG A 228 -10.06 -9.12 -9.59
C ARG A 228 -8.85 -9.66 -8.85
N THR A 229 -8.81 -9.53 -7.52
CA THR A 229 -7.67 -10.04 -6.73
C THR A 229 -7.62 -11.56 -6.69
N LEU A 230 -8.77 -12.25 -6.67
CA LEU A 230 -8.83 -13.71 -6.83
C LEU A 230 -8.33 -14.15 -8.22
N ALA A 231 -8.63 -13.39 -9.28
CA ALA A 231 -8.19 -13.72 -10.63
C ALA A 231 -6.66 -13.65 -10.78
N ILE A 232 -6.00 -12.66 -10.17
CA ILE A 232 -4.53 -12.53 -10.25
C ILE A 232 -3.80 -13.34 -9.17
N ALA A 233 -4.47 -13.65 -8.06
CA ALA A 233 -3.87 -14.38 -6.95
C ALA A 233 -4.85 -15.36 -6.30
N PRO A 234 -5.16 -16.50 -6.95
CA PRO A 234 -6.00 -17.55 -6.37
C PRO A 234 -5.52 -18.05 -5.00
N GLU A 235 -4.22 -17.90 -4.71
CA GLU A 235 -3.59 -18.29 -3.45
C GLU A 235 -4.09 -17.48 -2.23
N ILE A 236 -4.79 -16.36 -2.44
CA ILE A 236 -5.45 -15.63 -1.35
C ILE A 236 -6.60 -16.45 -0.74
N ALA A 237 -7.18 -17.38 -1.51
CA ALA A 237 -8.16 -18.33 -0.98
C ALA A 237 -7.49 -19.32 0.01
N PRO A 238 -8.23 -19.84 1.00
CA PRO A 238 -7.69 -20.84 1.91
C PRO A 238 -7.15 -22.08 1.18
N PRO A 239 -6.05 -22.71 1.63
CA PRO A 239 -5.46 -23.87 0.98
C PRO A 239 -6.47 -25.01 0.71
N PHE A 240 -7.31 -25.31 1.70
CA PHE A 240 -8.34 -26.36 1.59
C PHE A 240 -9.40 -26.09 0.53
N SER A 241 -9.63 -24.83 0.14
CA SER A 241 -10.57 -24.47 -0.93
C SER A 241 -9.96 -24.57 -2.32
N ARG A 242 -8.62 -24.64 -2.41
CA ARG A 242 -7.87 -24.76 -3.69
C ARG A 242 -7.70 -26.20 -4.12
N GLU A 243 -7.59 -27.13 -3.17
CA GLU A 243 -7.43 -28.57 -3.43
C GLU A 243 -8.76 -29.29 -3.76
N GLY A 244 -9.88 -28.56 -3.75
CA GLY A 244 -11.25 -29.08 -3.91
C GLY A 244 -11.86 -28.97 -5.30
N GLY A 245 -11.08 -29.07 -6.37
CA GLY A 245 -11.58 -29.24 -7.74
C GLY A 245 -12.27 -30.60 -7.99
N ARG A 246 -13.08 -31.11 -7.05
CA ARG A 246 -13.92 -32.30 -7.22
C ARG A 246 -15.29 -32.09 -6.57
N HIS A 247 -16.29 -32.00 -7.44
CA HIS A 247 -17.72 -32.25 -7.24
C HIS A 247 -18.34 -31.80 -5.92
N LEU A 248 -18.95 -30.62 -5.93
CA LEU A 248 -20.20 -30.43 -5.19
C LEU A 248 -21.31 -31.08 -6.03
N GLN A 249 -21.77 -32.26 -5.60
CA GLN A 249 -23.10 -32.79 -5.94
C GLN A 249 -24.16 -32.00 -5.17
#